data_AF-A0A9D0THX9-F1
#
_entry.id   AF-A0A9D0THX9-F1
#
_cell.length_a   1.000
_cell.length_b   1.000
_cell.length_c   1.000
_cell.angle_alpha   90.00
_cell.angle_beta   90.00
_cell.angle_gamma   90.00
#
_symmetry.space_group_name_H-M   'P 1'
#
loop_
_entity.id
_entity.type
_entity.pdbx_description
1 polymer ?
#
loop_
_entity_poly.entity_id
_entity_poly.type
_entity_poly.pdbx_seq_one_letter_code
_entity_poly.pdbx_strand_id
1 'polypeptide(L)'
;MQDANNIPPYEVYPYSIDRLKELLADKSAAGNGGLSIINAKFHTDYFEGYFSYHSIAAKTIVVENTYVDHDYLEDYAHYYVRCFSDYRRNCVRLHFFDVEFLEADLEKLLSCDESTIDAEILKNGYLGFVVVKPLPETIIGRTCLTTYNDDNSRRHYPITRDYESNLFGINLIVNSLAYQEQDSVVAVCATSALWTVFQGTGKLFHHSILSPVEITKAATERTTPETRTLTKTGLNPEQLSKAIRKVGLEPYLVSPGNSLVLASNVYAYLKAKIPLILGISLVDTSRTAGEPNLVGQHAVAITGFSMGHQKTMAAPLEPGGRDFILRASKIDKIYVHDDQIGPFARMELDEKEVCVNNGHSTAVRESMSSSWRGSDGVIGSTRAIAEIVLVPLYHKIRIPFEAILTTVYRFDGFIETLRTNKVVPLTSQLEWDIYLTTVNELKEDVFTSSHLSGTCQREVLLESMPKYLWRATAYNDEQPVLGLIFDATDIEQGQTFVRAIEYDGVLSSVLRSVTKVTDALTAYHNKPEWKIMTWFADQPD
;
A
#
# COMPACT_ATOMS: atom_id res chain seq x y z
N MET A 1 3.67 34.36 -29.07
CA MET A 1 5.05 34.55 -28.55
C MET A 1 5.28 35.97 -28.02
N GLN A 2 4.25 36.56 -27.41
CA GLN A 2 4.30 37.77 -26.58
C GLN A 2 3.61 37.37 -25.27
N ASP A 3 4.17 37.81 -24.13
CA ASP A 3 3.80 37.50 -22.72
C ASP A 3 4.54 36.36 -22.00
N ALA A 4 5.75 35.99 -22.44
CA ALA A 4 6.66 35.14 -21.64
C ALA A 4 7.53 35.94 -20.64
N ASN A 5 7.40 37.26 -20.59
CA ASN A 5 8.23 38.12 -19.75
C ASN A 5 7.47 38.48 -18.46
N ASN A 6 8.00 37.97 -17.35
CA ASN A 6 7.74 38.35 -15.96
C ASN A 6 6.71 37.53 -15.16
N ILE A 7 6.73 36.19 -15.29
CA ILE A 7 6.16 35.32 -14.25
C ILE A 7 7.12 35.37 -13.05
N PRO A 8 6.68 35.74 -11.83
CA PRO A 8 7.54 35.75 -10.66
C PRO A 8 8.07 34.33 -10.36
N PRO A 9 9.29 34.19 -9.83
CA PRO A 9 9.86 32.87 -9.54
C PRO A 9 9.00 32.09 -8.53
N TYR A 10 8.41 32.80 -7.56
CA TYR A 10 7.48 32.24 -6.59
C TYR A 10 6.38 33.22 -6.21
N GLU A 11 5.33 32.69 -5.58
CA GLU A 11 4.27 33.44 -4.90
C GLU A 11 3.97 32.75 -3.56
N VAL A 12 3.51 33.50 -2.55
CA VAL A 12 3.16 32.94 -1.21
C VAL A 12 1.73 33.30 -0.86
N TYR A 13 0.94 32.31 -0.45
CA TYR A 13 -0.45 32.50 -0.05
C TYR A 13 -0.75 31.82 1.30
N PRO A 14 -1.59 32.44 2.14
CA PRO A 14 -2.27 31.70 3.20
C PRO A 14 -3.06 30.54 2.62
N TYR A 15 -3.00 29.39 3.27
CA TYR A 15 -3.75 28.20 2.86
C TYR A 15 -5.25 28.41 3.11
N SER A 16 -6.04 28.18 2.07
CA SER A 16 -7.45 27.84 2.18
C SER A 16 -7.79 26.86 1.04
N ILE A 17 -8.85 26.07 1.21
CA ILE A 17 -9.28 25.16 0.15
C ILE A 17 -9.68 25.93 -1.12
N ASP A 18 -10.33 27.09 -0.97
CA ASP A 18 -10.72 27.94 -2.10
C ASP A 18 -9.49 28.48 -2.83
N ARG A 19 -8.46 28.93 -2.08
CA ARG A 19 -7.20 29.38 -2.67
C ARG A 19 -6.49 28.26 -3.41
N LEU A 20 -6.48 27.05 -2.85
CA LEU A 20 -5.90 25.88 -3.54
C LEU A 20 -6.66 25.60 -4.85
N LYS A 21 -7.99 25.61 -4.84
CA LYS A 21 -8.82 25.39 -6.04
C LYS A 21 -8.55 26.44 -7.12
N GLU A 22 -8.44 27.71 -6.73
CA GLU A 22 -8.04 28.82 -7.62
C GLU A 22 -6.65 28.57 -8.23
N LEU A 23 -5.65 28.27 -7.40
CA LEU A 23 -4.29 27.99 -7.87
C LEU A 23 -4.24 26.79 -8.85
N LEU A 24 -4.98 25.72 -8.56
CA LEU A 24 -5.08 24.56 -9.45
C LEU A 24 -5.72 24.92 -10.81
N ALA A 25 -6.76 25.74 -10.80
CA ALA A 25 -7.40 26.21 -12.03
C ALA A 25 -6.47 27.15 -12.83
N ASP A 26 -5.85 28.12 -12.16
CA ASP A 26 -5.04 29.17 -12.78
C ASP A 26 -3.70 28.65 -13.31
N LYS A 27 -3.06 27.73 -12.57
CA LYS A 27 -1.73 27.22 -12.92
C LYS A 27 -1.77 26.04 -13.89
N SER A 28 -2.93 25.41 -14.09
CA SER A 28 -3.15 24.37 -15.10
C SER A 28 -3.42 24.97 -16.49
N ALA A 29 -3.92 24.16 -17.44
CA ALA A 29 -4.40 24.63 -18.74
C ALA A 29 -5.92 24.46 -18.89
N ALA A 30 -6.66 24.44 -17.78
CA ALA A 30 -8.10 24.19 -17.74
C ALA A 30 -8.96 25.28 -18.41
N GLY A 31 -8.37 26.44 -18.72
CA GLY A 31 -8.98 27.50 -19.52
C GLY A 31 -10.19 28.17 -18.85
N ASN A 32 -11.05 28.80 -19.67
CA ASN A 32 -12.28 29.44 -19.20
C ASN A 32 -13.25 28.37 -18.66
N GLY A 33 -13.50 28.39 -17.36
CA GLY A 33 -14.26 27.35 -16.66
C GLY A 33 -13.40 26.37 -15.86
N GLY A 34 -12.08 26.59 -15.76
CA GLY A 34 -11.20 25.70 -15.00
C GLY A 34 -11.67 25.43 -13.57
N LEU A 35 -12.20 26.43 -12.87
CA LEU A 35 -12.70 26.26 -11.51
C LEU A 35 -13.88 25.27 -11.41
N SER A 36 -14.74 25.16 -12.43
CA SER A 36 -15.82 24.15 -12.42
C SER A 36 -15.28 22.74 -12.62
N ILE A 37 -14.25 22.57 -13.46
CA ILE A 37 -13.54 21.30 -13.62
C ILE A 37 -12.88 20.90 -12.30
N ILE A 38 -12.19 21.84 -11.64
CA ILE A 38 -11.54 21.58 -10.35
C ILE A 38 -12.56 21.20 -9.28
N ASN A 39 -13.65 21.95 -9.15
CA ASN A 39 -14.71 21.66 -8.16
C ASN A 39 -15.42 20.31 -8.40
N ALA A 40 -15.40 19.78 -9.62
CA ALA A 40 -15.97 18.47 -9.91
C ALA A 40 -15.05 17.30 -9.52
N LYS A 41 -13.76 17.54 -9.24
CA LYS A 41 -12.79 16.49 -8.88
C LYS A 41 -12.89 16.10 -7.41
N PHE A 42 -12.86 14.80 -7.14
CA PHE A 42 -12.78 14.27 -5.76
C PHE A 42 -11.49 14.67 -5.05
N HIS A 43 -10.41 14.97 -5.79
CA HIS A 43 -9.17 15.50 -5.20
C HIS A 43 -9.41 16.73 -4.34
N THR A 44 -10.37 17.58 -4.70
CA THR A 44 -10.62 18.80 -3.93
C THR A 44 -11.23 18.49 -2.56
N ASP A 45 -12.16 17.55 -2.47
CA ASP A 45 -12.72 17.10 -1.20
C ASP A 45 -11.70 16.35 -0.35
N TYR A 46 -10.86 15.56 -1.01
CA TYR A 46 -9.75 14.90 -0.37
C TYR A 46 -8.80 15.94 0.26
N PHE A 47 -8.35 16.94 -0.51
CA PHE A 47 -7.43 17.97 -0.02
C PHE A 47 -8.06 18.83 1.06
N GLU A 48 -9.36 19.14 0.96
CA GLU A 48 -10.11 19.85 1.99
C GLU A 48 -10.06 19.09 3.32
N GLY A 49 -10.39 17.79 3.32
CA GLY A 49 -10.35 16.96 4.52
C GLY A 49 -8.93 16.72 5.03
N TYR A 50 -7.96 16.52 4.14
CA TYR A 50 -6.57 16.24 4.49
C TYR A 50 -5.87 17.43 5.13
N PHE A 51 -5.88 18.60 4.48
CA PHE A 51 -5.15 19.76 4.96
C PHE A 51 -5.84 20.46 6.14
N SER A 52 -7.15 20.25 6.35
CA SER A 52 -7.86 20.74 7.53
C SER A 52 -7.71 19.83 8.76
N TYR A 53 -7.19 18.61 8.58
CA TYR A 53 -7.02 17.67 9.69
C TYR A 53 -6.03 18.22 10.72
N HIS A 54 -6.40 18.16 12.01
CA HIS A 54 -5.67 18.83 13.09
C HIS A 54 -4.18 18.47 13.20
N SER A 55 -3.78 17.28 12.71
CA SER A 55 -2.39 16.82 12.72
C SER A 55 -1.60 17.21 11.48
N ILE A 56 -2.24 17.81 10.47
CA ILE A 56 -1.64 18.28 9.21
C ILE A 56 -1.72 19.80 9.18
N ALA A 57 -2.94 20.35 9.29
CA ALA A 57 -3.25 21.77 9.48
C ALA A 57 -2.39 22.72 8.62
N ALA A 58 -2.49 22.61 7.29
CA ALA A 58 -1.73 23.49 6.40
C ALA A 58 -2.12 24.97 6.60
N LYS A 59 -1.10 25.83 6.63
CA LYS A 59 -1.25 27.28 6.86
C LYS A 59 -0.73 28.13 5.71
N THR A 60 0.28 27.67 4.97
CA THR A 60 0.87 28.44 3.87
C THR A 60 1.13 27.57 2.65
N ILE A 61 0.88 28.14 1.47
CA ILE A 61 1.21 27.58 0.15
C ILE A 61 2.31 28.45 -0.48
N VAL A 62 3.43 27.85 -0.84
CA VAL A 62 4.44 28.50 -1.70
C VAL A 62 4.32 27.92 -3.10
N VAL A 63 4.09 28.79 -4.09
CA VAL A 63 3.96 28.42 -5.50
C VAL A 63 5.33 28.61 -6.15
N GLU A 64 5.91 27.54 -6.69
CA GLU A 64 7.08 27.60 -7.56
C GLU A 64 6.63 27.54 -9.02
N ASN A 65 6.73 28.68 -9.72
CA ASN A 65 6.05 28.87 -11.01
C ASN A 65 6.70 28.17 -12.20
N THR A 66 7.97 27.77 -12.10
CA THR A 66 8.71 27.14 -13.19
C THR A 66 9.45 25.91 -12.68
N TYR A 67 8.77 24.77 -12.75
CA TYR A 67 9.30 23.48 -12.33
C TYR A 67 9.32 22.48 -13.49
N VAL A 68 10.37 21.66 -13.58
CA VAL A 68 10.44 20.56 -14.55
C VAL A 68 10.24 19.25 -13.80
N ASP A 69 9.05 18.69 -13.93
CA ASP A 69 8.75 17.36 -13.39
C ASP A 69 9.26 16.27 -14.34
N HIS A 70 9.99 15.30 -13.82
CA HIS A 70 10.59 14.24 -14.63
C HIS A 70 9.53 13.37 -15.31
N ASP A 71 8.51 12.91 -14.57
CA ASP A 71 7.49 12.01 -15.10
C ASP A 71 6.63 12.71 -16.16
N TYR A 72 6.19 13.94 -15.88
CA TYR A 72 5.45 14.74 -16.89
C TYR A 72 6.30 15.09 -18.10
N LEU A 73 7.60 15.34 -17.94
CA LEU A 73 8.48 15.64 -19.07
C LEU A 73 8.57 14.48 -20.07
N GLU A 74 8.58 13.24 -19.59
CA GLU A 74 8.55 12.04 -20.44
C GLU A 74 7.22 11.93 -21.19
N ASP A 75 6.09 12.12 -20.50
CA ASP A 75 4.77 12.14 -21.13
C ASP A 75 4.65 13.26 -22.17
N TYR A 76 5.18 14.45 -21.85
CA TYR A 76 5.27 15.61 -22.74
C TYR A 76 6.05 15.30 -24.02
N ALA A 77 7.27 14.77 -23.87
CA ALA A 77 8.16 14.46 -25.00
C ALA A 77 7.57 13.36 -25.90
N HIS A 78 6.84 12.40 -25.31
CA HIS A 78 6.26 11.31 -26.05
C HIS A 78 4.97 11.68 -26.80
N TYR A 79 4.13 12.52 -26.22
CA TYR A 79 2.81 12.83 -26.75
C TYR A 79 2.62 14.32 -27.06
N TYR A 80 2.66 15.17 -26.03
CA TYR A 80 2.17 16.55 -26.10
C TYR A 80 2.98 17.45 -27.04
N VAL A 81 4.29 17.23 -27.17
CA VAL A 81 5.14 18.00 -28.11
C VAL A 81 4.74 17.81 -29.58
N ARG A 82 4.00 16.74 -29.89
CA ARG A 82 3.56 16.39 -31.25
C ARG A 82 2.14 16.87 -31.55
N CYS A 83 1.45 17.45 -30.56
CA CYS A 83 0.12 17.99 -30.74
C CYS A 83 0.17 19.29 -31.57
N PHE A 84 -0.92 19.58 -32.27
CA PHE A 84 -1.08 20.86 -32.97
C PHE A 84 -1.24 22.02 -31.98
N SER A 85 -2.00 21.80 -30.91
CA SER A 85 -2.11 22.74 -29.80
C SER A 85 -0.80 22.81 -29.02
N ASP A 86 -0.42 24.01 -28.60
CA ASP A 86 0.78 24.23 -27.79
C ASP A 86 0.49 23.89 -26.32
N TYR A 87 1.21 22.91 -25.79
CA TYR A 87 1.19 22.54 -24.38
C TYR A 87 2.49 22.98 -23.73
N ARG A 88 2.42 23.50 -22.50
CA ARG A 88 3.62 23.92 -21.76
C ARG A 88 4.39 22.70 -21.26
N ARG A 89 5.71 22.75 -21.35
CA ARG A 89 6.60 21.73 -20.77
C ARG A 89 6.77 21.87 -19.26
N ASN A 90 6.77 23.10 -18.76
CA ASN A 90 7.03 23.39 -17.36
C ASN A 90 5.75 23.26 -16.54
N CYS A 91 5.86 22.58 -15.41
CA CYS A 91 4.84 22.48 -14.39
C CYS A 91 4.98 23.61 -13.36
N VAL A 92 4.00 23.69 -12.47
CA VAL A 92 4.08 24.48 -11.24
C VAL A 92 4.17 23.51 -10.07
N ARG A 93 4.93 23.83 -9.02
CA ARG A 93 5.00 23.03 -7.79
C ARG A 93 4.45 23.83 -6.62
N LEU A 94 3.42 23.30 -5.98
CA LEU A 94 2.80 23.89 -4.79
C LEU A 94 3.41 23.21 -3.56
N HIS A 95 4.10 23.98 -2.72
CA HIS A 95 4.66 23.53 -1.46
C HIS A 95 3.72 23.91 -0.32
N PHE A 96 3.51 22.99 0.62
CA PHE A 96 2.60 23.19 1.75
C PHE A 96 3.38 23.19 3.06
N PHE A 97 3.00 24.11 3.96
CA PHE A 97 3.62 24.26 5.28
C PHE A 97 2.55 24.38 6.36
N ASP A 98 2.82 23.85 7.55
CA ASP A 98 2.00 24.04 8.77
C ASP A 98 2.40 25.30 9.56
N VAL A 99 3.37 26.06 9.03
CA VAL A 99 3.84 27.35 9.53
C VAL A 99 3.15 28.46 8.75
N GLU A 100 2.72 29.49 9.45
CA GLU A 100 2.13 30.69 8.85
C GLU A 100 3.25 31.71 8.57
N PHE A 101 3.36 32.17 7.33
CA PHE A 101 4.26 33.24 6.93
C PHE A 101 3.79 33.93 5.64
N LEU A 102 4.29 35.14 5.39
CA LEU A 102 3.99 35.94 4.21
C LEU A 102 5.14 35.93 3.19
N GLU A 103 4.87 36.43 1.99
CA GLU A 103 5.88 36.54 0.92
C GLU A 103 7.11 37.35 1.35
N ALA A 104 6.90 38.43 2.10
CA ALA A 104 7.97 39.28 2.63
C ALA A 104 8.89 38.55 3.62
N ASP A 105 8.38 37.57 4.36
CA ASP A 105 9.20 36.78 5.29
C ASP A 105 10.13 35.84 4.52
N LEU A 106 9.63 35.22 3.44
CA LEU A 106 10.43 34.39 2.55
C LEU A 106 11.47 35.23 1.78
N GLU A 107 11.09 36.42 1.30
CA GLU A 107 12.01 37.34 0.62
C GLU A 107 13.18 37.75 1.53
N LYS A 108 12.90 38.09 2.80
CA LYS A 108 13.94 38.40 3.80
C LYS A 108 14.83 37.20 4.08
N LEU A 109 14.27 36.00 4.20
CA LEU A 109 15.04 34.77 4.39
C LEU A 109 16.02 34.54 3.24
N LEU A 110 15.57 34.71 1.99
CA LEU A 110 16.40 34.54 0.79
C LEU A 110 17.47 35.64 0.64
N SER A 111 17.21 36.82 1.21
CA SER A 111 18.13 37.96 1.19
C SER A 111 19.10 37.99 2.38
N CYS A 112 19.01 37.02 3.30
CA CYS A 112 19.74 36.98 4.56
C CYS A 112 19.46 38.16 5.51
N ASP A 113 18.25 38.73 5.43
CA ASP A 113 17.75 39.75 6.35
C ASP A 113 17.02 39.13 7.57
N GLU A 114 16.72 39.94 8.58
CA GLU A 114 15.96 39.52 9.77
C GLU A 114 14.51 39.15 9.38
N SER A 115 14.22 37.84 9.36
CA SER A 115 12.92 37.25 9.04
C SER A 115 12.28 36.59 10.26
N THR A 116 10.94 36.44 10.23
CA THR A 116 10.18 35.71 11.26
C THR A 116 10.29 34.19 11.09
N ILE A 117 10.80 33.73 9.95
CA ILE A 117 11.06 32.32 9.63
C ILE A 117 12.54 32.11 9.31
N ASP A 118 13.01 30.88 9.49
CA ASP A 118 14.31 30.42 9.04
C ASP A 118 14.21 29.09 8.29
N ALA A 119 15.33 28.61 7.78
CA ALA A 119 15.39 27.36 7.03
C ALA A 119 15.00 26.13 7.89
N GLU A 120 15.28 26.13 9.19
CA GLU A 120 14.93 25.01 10.08
C GLU A 120 13.44 25.00 10.40
N ILE A 121 12.82 26.17 10.60
CA ILE A 121 11.38 26.33 10.75
C ILE A 121 10.66 25.79 9.51
N LEU A 122 11.10 26.17 8.30
CA LEU A 122 10.50 25.68 7.06
C LEU A 122 10.69 24.18 6.85
N LYS A 123 11.85 23.62 7.20
CA LYS A 123 12.09 22.16 7.12
C LYS A 123 11.17 21.39 8.07
N ASN A 124 11.08 21.83 9.32
CA ASN A 124 10.27 21.15 10.34
C ASN A 124 8.76 21.26 10.04
N GLY A 125 8.33 22.37 9.45
CA GLY A 125 6.94 22.61 9.08
C GLY A 125 6.54 22.16 7.68
N TYR A 126 7.41 21.45 6.96
CA TYR A 126 7.13 21.07 5.57
C TYR A 126 6.16 19.88 5.50
N LEU A 127 5.01 20.10 4.87
CA LEU A 127 3.98 19.07 4.69
C LEU A 127 4.13 18.31 3.36
N GLY A 128 4.97 18.81 2.45
CA GLY A 128 5.19 18.22 1.14
C GLY A 128 4.78 19.11 -0.02
N PHE A 129 4.53 18.50 -1.18
CA PHE A 129 4.20 19.24 -2.41
C PHE A 129 3.20 18.52 -3.31
N VAL A 130 2.54 19.32 -4.16
CA VAL A 130 1.73 18.89 -5.30
C VAL A 130 2.28 19.54 -6.56
N VAL A 131 2.65 18.75 -7.56
CA VAL A 131 2.95 19.25 -8.91
C VAL A 131 1.65 19.46 -9.67
N VAL A 132 1.49 20.64 -10.27
CA VAL A 132 0.38 20.98 -11.16
C VAL A 132 0.85 20.85 -12.60
N LYS A 133 0.30 19.87 -13.32
CA LYS A 133 0.55 19.65 -14.74
C LYS A 133 -0.20 20.74 -15.54
N PRO A 134 0.41 21.33 -16.58
CA PRO A 134 -0.23 22.32 -17.44
C PRO A 134 -1.15 21.66 -18.47
N LEU A 135 -2.11 20.86 -17.98
CA LEU A 135 -3.09 20.11 -18.75
C LEU A 135 -4.50 20.63 -18.48
N PRO A 136 -5.49 20.36 -19.36
CA PRO A 136 -6.83 20.89 -19.19
C PRO A 136 -7.68 20.14 -18.16
N GLU A 137 -7.48 18.82 -18.04
CA GLU A 137 -8.32 17.96 -17.19
C GLU A 137 -7.51 17.24 -16.12
N THR A 138 -6.40 16.59 -16.48
CA THR A 138 -5.60 15.75 -15.58
C THR A 138 -4.43 16.54 -15.02
N ILE A 139 -4.69 17.31 -13.97
CA ILE A 139 -3.82 18.39 -13.52
C ILE A 139 -2.94 18.02 -12.34
N ILE A 140 -3.30 16.99 -11.56
CA ILE A 140 -2.52 16.60 -10.37
C ILE A 140 -1.39 15.68 -10.79
N GLY A 141 -0.18 16.24 -10.86
CA GLY A 141 1.04 15.49 -11.12
C GLY A 141 1.59 14.82 -9.86
N ARG A 142 2.90 14.57 -9.89
CA ARG A 142 3.62 14.00 -8.77
C ARG A 142 3.35 14.78 -7.48
N THR A 143 2.85 14.07 -6.49
CA THR A 143 2.44 14.59 -5.19
C THR A 143 3.11 13.75 -4.12
N CYS A 144 3.79 14.40 -3.19
CA CYS A 144 4.40 13.76 -2.03
C CYS A 144 3.98 14.58 -0.81
N LEU A 145 3.04 14.07 -0.04
CA LEU A 145 2.49 14.71 1.15
C LEU A 145 2.76 13.85 2.37
N THR A 146 2.99 14.47 3.52
CA THR A 146 3.20 13.74 4.77
C THR A 146 1.98 12.88 5.10
N THR A 147 2.18 11.74 5.72
CA THR A 147 1.06 10.90 6.14
C THR A 147 0.36 11.49 7.37
N TYR A 148 -0.87 11.08 7.63
CA TYR A 148 -1.48 11.38 8.93
C TYR A 148 -0.65 10.79 10.07
N ASN A 149 -0.59 11.49 11.21
CA ASN A 149 0.16 11.05 12.39
C ASN A 149 -0.30 9.69 12.90
N ASP A 150 0.52 9.10 13.77
CA ASP A 150 0.17 7.86 14.45
C ASP A 150 -1.18 7.96 15.19
N ASP A 151 -1.91 6.85 15.20
CA ASP A 151 -3.25 6.70 15.77
C ASP A 151 -3.20 5.55 16.77
N ASN A 152 -2.51 5.77 17.89
CA ASN A 152 -2.23 4.76 18.91
C ASN A 152 -1.60 3.47 18.34
N SER A 153 -0.61 3.63 17.46
CA SER A 153 0.10 2.54 16.76
C SER A 153 -0.79 1.65 15.90
N ARG A 154 -2.00 2.09 15.54
CA ARG A 154 -2.88 1.34 14.63
C ARG A 154 -2.51 1.58 13.18
N ARG A 155 -2.06 2.80 12.84
CA ARG A 155 -1.89 3.26 11.46
C ARG A 155 -0.47 2.98 10.97
N HIS A 156 -0.35 2.27 9.86
CA HIS A 156 0.93 1.86 9.31
C HIS A 156 1.05 2.22 7.83
N TYR A 157 2.12 2.94 7.49
CA TYR A 157 2.52 3.28 6.12
C TYR A 157 3.94 2.75 5.83
N PRO A 158 4.14 1.42 5.79
CA PRO A 158 5.48 0.83 5.84
C PRO A 158 6.34 1.09 4.59
N ILE A 159 5.75 1.60 3.51
CA ILE A 159 6.41 1.81 2.22
C ILE A 159 6.82 3.26 1.97
N THR A 160 6.59 4.16 2.94
CA THR A 160 7.03 5.55 2.80
C THR A 160 8.55 5.64 2.78
N ARG A 161 9.04 6.67 2.11
CA ARG A 161 10.46 7.00 1.99
C ARG A 161 10.63 8.50 1.89
N ASP A 162 11.85 8.95 2.09
CA ASP A 162 12.19 10.36 2.01
C ASP A 162 12.20 10.82 0.55
N TYR A 163 11.49 11.92 0.31
CA TYR A 163 11.49 12.67 -0.93
C TYR A 163 12.07 14.05 -0.67
N GLU A 164 13.15 14.35 -1.39
CA GLU A 164 13.85 15.63 -1.30
C GLU A 164 13.26 16.64 -2.29
N SER A 165 13.21 17.89 -1.87
CA SER A 165 12.71 19.02 -2.63
C SER A 165 13.55 20.25 -2.28
N ASN A 166 14.29 20.79 -3.24
CA ASN A 166 15.03 22.02 -3.03
C ASN A 166 14.12 23.22 -3.35
N LEU A 167 13.86 24.07 -2.35
CA LEU A 167 13.14 25.33 -2.50
C LEU A 167 14.14 26.48 -2.36
N PHE A 168 14.63 26.99 -3.49
CA PHE A 168 15.56 28.13 -3.55
C PHE A 168 16.80 28.00 -2.63
N GLY A 169 17.39 26.81 -2.57
CA GLY A 169 18.54 26.51 -1.72
C GLY A 169 18.20 25.83 -0.39
N ILE A 170 16.95 25.85 0.04
CA ILE A 170 16.48 25.16 1.24
C ILE A 170 16.16 23.71 0.89
N ASN A 171 16.91 22.76 1.45
CA ASN A 171 16.64 21.34 1.26
C ASN A 171 15.48 20.90 2.18
N LEU A 172 14.31 20.68 1.59
CA LEU A 172 13.11 20.19 2.26
C LEU A 172 12.99 18.68 2.03
N ILE A 173 12.57 17.95 3.07
CA ILE A 173 12.40 16.50 3.03
C ILE A 173 11.01 16.16 3.52
N VAL A 174 10.30 15.31 2.80
CA VAL A 174 9.01 14.76 3.24
C VAL A 174 9.05 13.23 3.18
N ASN A 175 8.65 12.57 4.27
CA ASN A 175 8.48 11.13 4.28
C ASN A 175 7.09 10.78 3.73
N SER A 176 7.05 10.14 2.55
CA SER A 176 5.80 9.92 1.82
C SER A 176 5.94 8.74 0.86
N LEU A 177 4.92 8.51 0.03
CA LEU A 177 5.04 7.76 -1.21
C LEU A 177 4.51 8.66 -2.32
N ALA A 178 5.18 8.67 -3.47
CA ALA A 178 4.74 9.50 -4.57
C ALA A 178 3.38 9.01 -5.12
N TYR A 179 2.49 9.97 -5.33
CA TYR A 179 1.16 9.83 -5.89
C TYR A 179 1.04 10.66 -7.18
N GLN A 180 0.15 10.28 -8.09
CA GLN A 180 -0.30 11.15 -9.19
C GLN A 180 -1.70 10.76 -9.67
N GLU A 181 -2.41 11.74 -10.24
CA GLU A 181 -3.64 11.50 -11.00
C GLU A 181 -3.30 10.86 -12.35
N GLN A 182 -4.17 9.96 -12.82
CA GLN A 182 -4.00 9.35 -14.14
C GLN A 182 -4.05 10.40 -15.23
N ASP A 183 -3.16 10.28 -16.20
CA ASP A 183 -3.28 11.02 -17.44
C ASP A 183 -4.15 10.23 -18.41
N SER A 184 -5.37 10.69 -18.68
CA SER A 184 -6.35 9.99 -19.52
C SER A 184 -5.94 9.83 -20.99
N VAL A 185 -4.84 10.48 -21.40
CA VAL A 185 -4.30 10.43 -22.76
C VAL A 185 -3.22 9.36 -22.91
N VAL A 186 -2.33 9.22 -21.93
CA VAL A 186 -1.14 8.34 -22.01
C VAL A 186 -1.16 7.18 -21.00
N ALA A 187 -2.10 7.21 -20.05
CA ALA A 187 -2.20 6.29 -18.94
C ALA A 187 -3.67 5.93 -18.63
N VAL A 188 -3.82 4.92 -17.78
CA VAL A 188 -5.10 4.52 -17.16
C VAL A 188 -4.85 4.28 -15.67
N CYS A 189 -5.90 4.06 -14.88
CA CYS A 189 -5.80 3.87 -13.42
C CYS A 189 -4.77 2.79 -13.03
N ALA A 190 -4.79 1.67 -13.76
CA ALA A 190 -3.82 0.58 -13.62
C ALA A 190 -2.36 1.01 -13.85
N THR A 191 -2.12 2.00 -14.73
CA THR A 191 -0.80 2.59 -14.97
C THR A 191 -0.37 3.45 -13.77
N SER A 192 -1.25 4.29 -13.24
CA SER A 192 -0.97 5.12 -12.05
C SER A 192 -0.73 4.28 -10.79
N ALA A 193 -1.50 3.20 -10.63
CA ALA A 193 -1.30 2.22 -9.56
C ALA A 193 0.06 1.52 -9.69
N LEU A 194 0.42 1.04 -10.90
CA LEU A 194 1.75 0.47 -11.18
C LEU A 194 2.89 1.46 -10.90
N TRP A 195 2.75 2.70 -11.34
CA TRP A 195 3.73 3.74 -11.11
C TRP A 195 3.96 3.95 -9.60
N THR A 196 2.88 4.06 -8.82
CA THR A 196 2.96 4.18 -7.35
C THR A 196 3.66 2.98 -6.74
N VAL A 197 3.30 1.77 -7.18
CA VAL A 197 3.94 0.53 -6.73
C VAL A 197 5.44 0.55 -7.03
N PHE A 198 5.85 0.98 -8.22
CA PHE A 198 7.25 1.10 -8.62
C PHE A 198 8.00 2.17 -7.83
N GLN A 199 7.33 3.21 -7.34
CA GLN A 199 7.94 4.19 -6.43
C GLN A 199 8.36 3.56 -5.10
N GLY A 200 7.64 2.53 -4.63
CA GLY A 200 8.01 1.74 -3.45
C GLY A 200 9.02 0.64 -3.78
N THR A 201 8.72 -0.22 -4.76
CA THR A 201 9.55 -1.38 -5.09
C THR A 201 10.88 -1.01 -5.72
N GLY A 202 10.96 0.12 -6.44
CA GLY A 202 12.20 0.58 -7.06
C GLY A 202 13.28 0.87 -6.03
N LYS A 203 12.90 1.43 -4.86
CA LYS A 203 13.82 1.63 -3.74
C LYS A 203 14.16 0.33 -3.02
N LEU A 204 13.16 -0.56 -2.83
CA LEU A 204 13.30 -1.82 -2.10
C LEU A 204 14.14 -2.88 -2.85
N PHE A 205 13.96 -2.97 -4.16
CA PHE A 205 14.57 -3.99 -5.02
C PHE A 205 15.57 -3.43 -6.02
N HIS A 206 15.83 -2.12 -5.99
CA HIS A 206 16.84 -1.42 -6.80
C HIS A 206 16.64 -1.57 -8.32
N HIS A 207 15.41 -1.41 -8.79
CA HIS A 207 15.09 -1.37 -10.22
C HIS A 207 14.73 0.05 -10.68
N SER A 208 14.76 0.29 -11.98
CA SER A 208 14.33 1.57 -12.58
C SER A 208 12.84 1.83 -12.32
N ILE A 209 12.50 3.06 -11.99
CA ILE A 209 11.11 3.50 -11.85
C ILE A 209 10.69 4.05 -13.21
N LEU A 210 9.77 3.36 -13.86
CA LEU A 210 9.28 3.72 -15.20
C LEU A 210 8.28 4.88 -15.10
N SER A 211 8.28 5.78 -16.10
CA SER A 211 7.24 6.81 -16.25
C SER A 211 5.90 6.21 -16.70
N PRO A 212 4.77 6.92 -16.57
CA PRO A 212 3.45 6.41 -16.98
C PRO A 212 3.42 5.92 -18.44
N VAL A 213 3.96 6.70 -19.38
CA VAL A 213 4.03 6.30 -20.78
C VAL A 213 4.91 5.06 -21.02
N GLU A 214 6.00 4.88 -20.28
CA GLU A 214 6.85 3.68 -20.35
C GLU A 214 6.12 2.45 -19.80
N ILE A 215 5.39 2.59 -18.71
CA ILE A 215 4.56 1.53 -18.12
C ILE A 215 3.50 1.09 -19.13
N THR A 216 2.78 2.03 -19.75
CA THR A 216 1.74 1.68 -20.73
C THR A 216 2.33 0.96 -21.95
N LYS A 217 3.49 1.41 -22.44
CA LYS A 217 4.20 0.72 -23.53
C LYS A 217 4.62 -0.68 -23.12
N ALA A 218 5.18 -0.87 -21.93
CA ALA A 218 5.57 -2.18 -21.42
C ALA A 218 4.38 -3.14 -21.29
N ALA A 219 3.23 -2.62 -20.83
CA ALA A 219 1.99 -3.38 -20.70
C ALA A 219 1.41 -3.82 -22.06
N THR A 220 1.69 -3.07 -23.13
CA THR A 220 1.06 -3.25 -24.46
C THR A 220 2.02 -3.76 -25.56
N GLU A 221 3.32 -3.93 -25.27
CA GLU A 221 4.41 -4.21 -26.23
C GLU A 221 4.15 -5.40 -27.20
N ARG A 222 3.28 -6.36 -26.82
CA ARG A 222 2.94 -7.54 -27.64
C ARG A 222 1.45 -7.83 -27.73
N THR A 223 0.61 -6.85 -27.45
CA THR A 223 -0.84 -6.99 -27.64
C THR A 223 -1.16 -6.59 -29.08
N THR A 224 -1.76 -7.48 -29.87
CA THR A 224 -2.35 -7.11 -31.17
C THR A 224 -3.50 -6.15 -30.90
N PRO A 225 -3.37 -4.85 -31.23
CA PRO A 225 -4.42 -3.90 -30.91
C PRO A 225 -5.58 -4.15 -31.89
N GLU A 226 -6.75 -4.56 -31.40
CA GLU A 226 -7.99 -4.52 -32.20
C GLU A 226 -8.43 -3.07 -32.45
N THR A 227 -7.94 -2.12 -31.64
CA THR A 227 -8.18 -0.67 -31.70
C THR A 227 -6.88 0.09 -31.38
N ARG A 228 -6.91 1.40 -31.07
CA ARG A 228 -5.68 2.14 -30.70
C ARG A 228 -5.00 1.51 -29.48
N THR A 229 -3.66 1.51 -29.43
CA THR A 229 -2.85 0.90 -28.35
C THR A 229 -3.20 1.43 -26.94
N LEU A 230 -3.75 2.64 -26.86
CA LEU A 230 -4.31 3.26 -25.67
C LEU A 230 -5.83 3.30 -25.80
N THR A 231 -6.53 2.32 -25.22
CA THR A 231 -7.98 2.33 -25.07
C THR A 231 -8.36 2.85 -23.69
N LYS A 232 -9.51 3.52 -23.57
CA LYS A 232 -10.10 3.87 -22.25
C LYS A 232 -10.52 2.66 -21.41
N THR A 233 -10.28 1.43 -21.89
CA THR A 233 -10.78 0.18 -21.30
C THR A 233 -9.89 -0.38 -20.18
N GLY A 234 -8.85 0.35 -19.74
CA GLY A 234 -7.95 -0.07 -18.67
C GLY A 234 -6.90 -1.12 -19.11
N LEU A 235 -6.13 -1.63 -18.15
CA LEU A 235 -5.21 -2.75 -18.34
C LEU A 235 -5.78 -4.01 -17.68
N ASN A 236 -5.72 -5.13 -18.39
CA ASN A 236 -6.09 -6.43 -17.83
C ASN A 236 -4.94 -7.01 -16.97
N PRO A 237 -5.19 -8.09 -16.19
CA PRO A 237 -4.17 -8.67 -15.30
C PRO A 237 -2.91 -9.18 -16.02
N GLU A 238 -3.04 -9.64 -17.28
CA GLU A 238 -1.90 -10.08 -18.09
C GLU A 238 -1.01 -8.88 -18.47
N GLN A 239 -1.61 -7.75 -18.84
CA GLN A 239 -0.91 -6.52 -19.19
C GLN A 239 -0.20 -5.92 -17.96
N LEU A 240 -0.86 -5.90 -16.81
CA LEU A 240 -0.23 -5.53 -15.53
C LEU A 240 1.00 -6.40 -15.24
N SER A 241 0.85 -7.72 -15.42
CA SER A 241 1.92 -8.69 -15.24
C SER A 241 3.12 -8.45 -16.15
N LYS A 242 2.87 -8.06 -17.43
CA LYS A 242 3.94 -7.70 -18.38
C LYS A 242 4.73 -6.47 -17.92
N ALA A 243 4.06 -5.45 -17.41
CA ALA A 243 4.72 -4.25 -16.88
C ALA A 243 5.59 -4.57 -15.65
N ILE A 244 5.11 -5.42 -14.73
CA ILE A 244 5.89 -5.87 -13.56
C ILE A 244 7.14 -6.64 -14.01
N ARG A 245 7.01 -7.54 -15.00
CA ARG A 245 8.15 -8.29 -15.55
C ARG A 245 9.17 -7.38 -16.24
N LYS A 246 8.76 -6.26 -16.81
CA LYS A 246 9.66 -5.29 -17.48
C LYS A 246 10.73 -4.74 -16.54
N VAL A 247 10.40 -4.57 -15.25
CA VAL A 247 11.32 -4.07 -14.22
C VAL A 247 12.06 -5.19 -13.47
N GLY A 248 11.94 -6.45 -13.92
CA GLY A 248 12.64 -7.60 -13.33
C GLY A 248 11.97 -8.20 -12.09
N LEU A 249 10.70 -7.88 -11.86
CA LEU A 249 9.88 -8.46 -10.79
C LEU A 249 8.94 -9.55 -11.34
N GLU A 250 8.43 -10.38 -10.44
CA GLU A 250 7.50 -11.48 -10.73
C GLU A 250 6.11 -11.14 -10.16
N PRO A 251 5.07 -11.06 -11.00
CA PRO A 251 3.71 -10.80 -10.55
C PRO A 251 3.09 -12.05 -9.90
N TYR A 252 2.60 -11.90 -8.67
CA TYR A 252 1.80 -12.92 -7.99
C TYR A 252 0.35 -12.44 -7.86
N LEU A 253 -0.57 -13.16 -8.50
CA LEU A 253 -1.99 -12.82 -8.55
C LEU A 253 -2.75 -13.57 -7.46
N VAL A 254 -3.54 -12.84 -6.69
CA VAL A 254 -4.41 -13.35 -5.63
C VAL A 254 -5.84 -12.93 -5.91
N SER A 255 -6.78 -13.86 -5.78
CA SER A 255 -8.21 -13.59 -5.81
C SER A 255 -8.73 -13.58 -4.38
N PRO A 256 -8.92 -12.41 -3.73
CA PRO A 256 -9.18 -12.37 -2.30
C PRO A 256 -10.49 -13.07 -1.91
N GLY A 257 -11.58 -12.85 -2.66
CA GLY A 257 -12.89 -13.48 -2.41
C GLY A 257 -13.62 -13.01 -1.14
N ASN A 258 -12.89 -12.70 -0.06
CA ASN A 258 -13.38 -12.14 1.19
C ASN A 258 -12.34 -11.20 1.84
N SER A 259 -12.78 -10.49 2.87
CA SER A 259 -12.02 -9.48 3.60
C SER A 259 -10.84 -10.07 4.39
N LEU A 260 -10.97 -11.29 4.92
CA LEU A 260 -9.89 -11.94 5.68
C LEU A 260 -8.68 -12.28 4.79
N VAL A 261 -8.92 -12.84 3.60
CA VAL A 261 -7.86 -13.17 2.64
C VAL A 261 -7.21 -11.90 2.11
N LEU A 262 -8.00 -10.86 1.83
CA LEU A 262 -7.48 -9.54 1.47
C LEU A 262 -6.57 -8.97 2.57
N ALA A 263 -7.08 -8.87 3.80
CA ALA A 263 -6.34 -8.36 4.94
C ALA A 263 -5.05 -9.16 5.20
N SER A 264 -5.12 -10.49 5.11
CA SER A 264 -3.97 -11.36 5.31
C SER A 264 -2.86 -11.13 4.28
N ASN A 265 -3.20 -11.01 2.99
CA ASN A 265 -2.21 -10.71 1.95
C ASN A 265 -1.66 -9.28 2.09
N VAL A 266 -2.52 -8.30 2.36
CA VAL A 266 -2.12 -6.91 2.60
C VAL A 266 -1.11 -6.84 3.74
N TYR A 267 -1.44 -7.45 4.88
CA TYR A 267 -0.57 -7.50 6.05
C TYR A 267 0.76 -8.19 5.74
N ALA A 268 0.69 -9.38 5.17
CA ALA A 268 1.84 -10.25 4.91
C ALA A 268 2.91 -9.58 4.05
N TYR A 269 2.52 -8.87 2.98
CA TYR A 269 3.46 -8.25 2.05
C TYR A 269 3.83 -6.81 2.42
N LEU A 270 2.92 -6.02 3.00
CA LEU A 270 3.27 -4.66 3.46
C LEU A 270 4.23 -4.69 4.64
N LYS A 271 4.21 -5.73 5.48
CA LYS A 271 5.24 -5.95 6.51
C LYS A 271 6.65 -6.10 5.91
N ALA A 272 6.77 -6.63 4.70
CA ALA A 272 8.01 -6.65 3.92
C ALA A 272 8.24 -5.37 3.08
N LYS A 273 7.42 -4.34 3.29
CA LYS A 273 7.45 -3.06 2.55
C LYS A 273 7.16 -3.20 1.05
N ILE A 274 6.41 -4.24 0.65
CA ILE A 274 6.03 -4.50 -0.74
C ILE A 274 4.60 -3.97 -0.98
N PRO A 275 4.41 -2.86 -1.72
CA PRO A 275 3.09 -2.38 -2.09
C PRO A 275 2.38 -3.35 -3.05
N LEU A 276 1.05 -3.33 -3.03
CA LEU A 276 0.20 -4.23 -3.83
C LEU A 276 -0.68 -3.42 -4.78
N ILE A 277 -1.06 -3.99 -5.91
CA ILE A 277 -2.11 -3.42 -6.77
C ILE A 277 -3.41 -4.11 -6.41
N LEU A 278 -4.48 -3.34 -6.23
CA LEU A 278 -5.82 -3.82 -5.97
C LEU A 278 -6.73 -3.43 -7.13
N GLY A 279 -7.24 -4.45 -7.82
CA GLY A 279 -8.34 -4.29 -8.76
C GLY A 279 -9.67 -4.34 -8.02
N ILE A 280 -10.51 -3.33 -8.21
CA ILE A 280 -11.81 -3.20 -7.56
C ILE A 280 -12.94 -3.02 -8.57
N SER A 281 -14.13 -3.51 -8.21
CA SER A 281 -15.39 -3.11 -8.82
C SER A 281 -16.06 -2.07 -7.92
N LEU A 282 -16.48 -0.94 -8.49
CA LEU A 282 -17.18 0.13 -7.78
C LEU A 282 -18.69 -0.03 -7.94
N VAL A 283 -19.42 -0.01 -6.83
CA VAL A 283 -20.87 -0.23 -6.78
C VAL A 283 -21.54 0.92 -6.04
N ASP A 284 -22.46 1.59 -6.71
CA ASP A 284 -23.21 2.72 -6.18
C ASP A 284 -24.43 2.23 -5.38
N THR A 285 -24.35 2.33 -4.06
CA THR A 285 -25.38 1.84 -3.15
C THR A 285 -26.52 2.82 -2.92
N SER A 286 -26.44 4.03 -3.52
CA SER A 286 -27.51 5.02 -3.45
C SER A 286 -28.62 4.82 -4.49
N ARG A 287 -28.41 3.93 -5.47
CA ARG A 287 -29.39 3.63 -6.52
C ARG A 287 -30.55 2.76 -6.05
N THR A 288 -31.66 2.85 -6.77
CA THR A 288 -32.89 2.10 -6.45
C THR A 288 -32.67 0.60 -6.62
N ALA A 289 -33.25 -0.19 -5.71
CA ALA A 289 -33.21 -1.66 -5.79
C ALA A 289 -33.76 -2.15 -7.15
N GLY A 290 -32.94 -2.89 -7.90
CA GLY A 290 -33.28 -3.44 -9.22
C GLY A 290 -32.65 -2.72 -10.41
N GLU A 291 -32.09 -1.51 -10.22
CA GLU A 291 -31.31 -0.82 -11.24
C GLU A 291 -29.86 -1.36 -11.30
N PRO A 292 -29.19 -1.31 -12.47
CA PRO A 292 -27.76 -1.55 -12.53
C PRO A 292 -27.02 -0.55 -11.65
N ASN A 293 -26.25 -1.08 -10.70
CA ASN A 293 -25.53 -0.28 -9.71
C ASN A 293 -24.00 -0.40 -9.83
N LEU A 294 -23.52 -1.21 -10.77
CA LEU A 294 -22.11 -1.25 -11.12
C LEU A 294 -21.70 0.07 -11.80
N VAL A 295 -20.77 0.79 -11.19
CA VAL A 295 -20.20 2.04 -11.72
C VAL A 295 -19.11 1.75 -12.74
N GLY A 296 -18.23 0.80 -12.42
CA GLY A 296 -17.11 0.42 -13.26
C GLY A 296 -16.03 -0.33 -12.49
N GLN A 297 -14.94 -0.67 -13.18
CA GLN A 297 -13.75 -1.24 -12.58
C GLN A 297 -12.68 -0.18 -12.41
N HIS A 298 -11.87 -0.32 -11.37
CA HIS A 298 -10.78 0.59 -11.03
C HIS A 298 -9.57 -0.17 -10.49
N ALA A 299 -8.39 0.45 -10.54
CA ALA A 299 -7.17 -0.12 -9.98
C ALA A 299 -6.47 0.91 -9.11
N VAL A 300 -6.13 0.52 -7.88
CA VAL A 300 -5.47 1.37 -6.89
C VAL A 300 -4.22 0.69 -6.35
N ALA A 301 -3.27 1.44 -5.82
CA ALA A 301 -2.13 0.86 -5.12
C ALA A 301 -2.39 0.82 -3.62
N ILE A 302 -2.29 -0.35 -2.98
CA ILE A 302 -2.34 -0.49 -1.53
C ILE A 302 -0.99 -0.11 -0.93
N THR A 303 -1.02 0.81 0.02
CA THR A 303 0.16 1.50 0.56
C THR A 303 0.31 1.42 2.07
N GLY A 304 -0.76 1.09 2.78
CA GLY A 304 -0.77 1.00 4.23
C GLY A 304 -2.01 0.29 4.75
N PHE A 305 -2.06 0.13 6.06
CA PHE A 305 -3.19 -0.49 6.76
C PHE A 305 -3.37 0.08 8.16
N SER A 306 -4.54 -0.13 8.74
CA SER A 306 -4.88 0.20 10.12
C SER A 306 -5.24 -1.05 10.90
N MET A 307 -4.70 -1.22 12.11
CA MET A 307 -5.02 -2.31 13.04
C MET A 307 -6.09 -1.85 14.04
N GLY A 308 -7.36 -1.80 13.62
CA GLY A 308 -8.44 -1.20 14.41
C GLY A 308 -9.25 -2.11 15.32
N HIS A 309 -9.33 -3.41 15.04
CA HIS A 309 -10.11 -4.29 15.90
C HIS A 309 -9.38 -4.56 17.20
N GLN A 310 -10.05 -4.32 18.33
CA GLN A 310 -9.50 -4.59 19.67
C GLN A 310 -9.28 -6.08 19.93
N LYS A 311 -9.99 -6.96 19.21
CA LYS A 311 -9.85 -8.41 19.30
C LYS A 311 -9.72 -9.00 17.92
N THR A 312 -8.82 -9.95 17.79
CA THR A 312 -8.70 -10.79 16.61
C THR A 312 -9.93 -11.69 16.52
N MET A 313 -10.48 -11.80 15.32
CA MET A 313 -11.67 -12.61 15.08
C MET A 313 -11.23 -14.00 14.65
N ALA A 314 -11.75 -14.99 15.35
CA ALA A 314 -11.60 -16.38 14.95
C ALA A 314 -12.54 -16.62 13.77
N ALA A 315 -11.99 -17.07 12.65
CA ALA A 315 -12.76 -17.38 11.46
C ALA A 315 -12.17 -18.62 10.77
N PRO A 316 -13.01 -19.46 10.16
CA PRO A 316 -12.50 -20.58 9.39
C PRO A 316 -11.89 -20.07 8.06
N LEU A 317 -10.75 -20.64 7.68
CA LEU A 317 -10.12 -20.31 6.38
C LEU A 317 -10.92 -20.82 5.18
N GLU A 318 -11.70 -21.87 5.38
CA GLU A 318 -12.56 -22.50 4.37
C GLU A 318 -13.93 -22.82 4.98
N PRO A 319 -15.02 -22.84 4.19
CA PRO A 319 -16.36 -23.17 4.68
C PRO A 319 -16.40 -24.53 5.42
N GLY A 320 -16.85 -24.52 6.67
CA GLY A 320 -16.89 -25.72 7.53
C GLY A 320 -15.55 -26.12 8.15
N GLY A 321 -14.50 -25.32 7.96
CA GLY A 321 -13.22 -25.48 8.63
C GLY A 321 -13.25 -25.15 10.12
N ARG A 322 -12.13 -25.41 10.81
CA ARG A 322 -11.93 -24.98 12.19
C ARG A 322 -11.62 -23.49 12.21
N ASP A 323 -12.10 -22.82 13.25
CA ASP A 323 -11.71 -21.44 13.54
C ASP A 323 -10.19 -21.30 13.62
N PHE A 324 -9.68 -20.20 13.07
CA PHE A 324 -8.27 -19.85 13.07
C PHE A 324 -8.14 -18.36 13.36
N ILE A 325 -7.21 -18.00 14.25
CA ILE A 325 -7.06 -16.62 14.73
C ILE A 325 -5.81 -16.03 14.05
N LEU A 326 -6.03 -15.12 13.10
CA LEU A 326 -4.96 -14.43 12.38
C LEU A 326 -4.85 -12.99 12.83
N ARG A 327 -3.66 -12.54 13.26
CA ARG A 327 -3.42 -11.13 13.63
C ARG A 327 -3.84 -10.16 12.53
N ALA A 328 -3.70 -10.54 11.26
CA ALA A 328 -4.14 -9.74 10.12
C ALA A 328 -5.67 -9.47 10.10
N SER A 329 -6.49 -10.27 10.77
CA SER A 329 -7.93 -10.00 10.92
C SER A 329 -8.21 -8.74 11.75
N LYS A 330 -7.21 -8.22 12.48
CA LYS A 330 -7.34 -6.95 13.21
C LYS A 330 -7.38 -5.74 12.27
N ILE A 331 -7.07 -5.91 10.98
CA ILE A 331 -7.13 -4.82 10.02
C ILE A 331 -8.58 -4.36 9.84
N ASP A 332 -8.83 -3.05 10.04
CA ASP A 332 -10.12 -2.41 9.81
C ASP A 332 -10.09 -1.46 8.61
N LYS A 333 -8.90 -1.02 8.18
CA LYS A 333 -8.74 -0.12 7.03
C LYS A 333 -7.51 -0.48 6.22
N ILE A 334 -7.61 -0.25 4.92
CA ILE A 334 -6.47 -0.19 4.02
C ILE A 334 -6.32 1.24 3.49
N TYR A 335 -5.08 1.67 3.31
CA TYR A 335 -4.75 2.97 2.73
C TYR A 335 -4.26 2.76 1.31
N VAL A 336 -4.87 3.45 0.36
CA VAL A 336 -4.60 3.29 -1.07
C VAL A 336 -4.24 4.61 -1.73
N HIS A 337 -3.40 4.56 -2.74
CA HIS A 337 -3.28 5.65 -3.71
C HIS A 337 -4.33 5.41 -4.79
N ASP A 338 -5.35 6.26 -4.82
CA ASP A 338 -6.42 6.22 -5.80
C ASP A 338 -6.31 7.47 -6.68
N ASP A 339 -6.03 7.29 -7.97
CA ASP A 339 -5.74 8.37 -8.91
C ASP A 339 -6.91 9.35 -9.12
N GLN A 340 -8.13 8.96 -8.73
CA GLN A 340 -9.30 9.84 -8.78
C GLN A 340 -9.57 10.56 -7.46
N ILE A 341 -9.08 10.04 -6.33
CA ILE A 341 -9.37 10.57 -5.00
C ILE A 341 -8.17 11.31 -4.41
N GLY A 342 -7.03 10.65 -4.24
CA GLY A 342 -5.86 11.22 -3.57
C GLY A 342 -4.89 10.18 -2.97
N PRO A 343 -3.75 10.65 -2.43
CA PRO A 343 -2.78 9.79 -1.75
C PRO A 343 -3.36 9.21 -0.45
N PHE A 344 -2.95 8.01 -0.07
CA PHE A 344 -3.35 7.35 1.19
C PHE A 344 -4.88 7.42 1.50
N ALA A 345 -5.73 7.43 0.47
CA ALA A 345 -7.17 7.39 0.60
C ALA A 345 -7.59 6.13 1.38
N ARG A 346 -8.56 6.28 2.27
CA ARG A 346 -9.02 5.19 3.14
C ARG A 346 -10.07 4.33 2.45
N MET A 347 -9.96 3.02 2.62
CA MET A 347 -11.03 2.06 2.42
C MET A 347 -11.23 1.26 3.70
N GLU A 348 -12.47 1.13 4.16
CA GLU A 348 -12.78 0.47 5.45
C GLU A 348 -13.40 -0.91 5.21
N LEU A 349 -12.85 -1.92 5.89
CA LEU A 349 -13.36 -3.29 5.95
C LEU A 349 -14.43 -3.34 7.06
N ASP A 350 -15.66 -2.97 6.72
CA ASP A 350 -16.79 -2.84 7.65
C ASP A 350 -17.77 -4.02 7.61
N GLU A 351 -17.33 -5.16 7.05
CA GLU A 351 -18.07 -6.43 6.93
C GLU A 351 -19.42 -6.32 6.19
N LYS A 352 -19.67 -5.22 5.47
CA LYS A 352 -20.93 -5.06 4.73
C LYS A 352 -20.88 -5.74 3.38
N GLU A 353 -21.94 -6.47 3.09
CA GLU A 353 -22.19 -7.00 1.76
C GLU A 353 -23.03 -6.03 0.92
N VAL A 354 -22.84 -6.07 -0.39
CA VAL A 354 -23.65 -5.33 -1.36
C VAL A 354 -24.19 -6.28 -2.41
N CYS A 355 -25.44 -6.03 -2.81
CA CYS A 355 -26.02 -6.67 -3.98
C CYS A 355 -25.47 -6.01 -5.25
N VAL A 356 -24.70 -6.75 -6.03
CA VAL A 356 -24.20 -6.32 -7.33
C VAL A 356 -25.21 -6.69 -8.40
N ASN A 357 -25.74 -5.71 -9.10
CA ASN A 357 -26.61 -5.90 -10.26
C ASN A 357 -25.94 -5.29 -11.50
N ASN A 358 -25.59 -6.16 -12.45
CA ASN A 358 -25.02 -5.76 -13.75
C ASN A 358 -26.06 -5.77 -14.88
N GLY A 359 -27.35 -5.89 -14.56
CA GLY A 359 -28.47 -5.98 -15.51
C GLY A 359 -28.79 -7.41 -15.98
N HIS A 360 -27.92 -8.39 -15.70
CA HIS A 360 -28.10 -9.79 -16.12
C HIS A 360 -28.12 -10.78 -14.95
N SER A 361 -27.40 -10.47 -13.88
CA SER A 361 -27.26 -11.32 -12.70
C SER A 361 -27.16 -10.46 -11.45
N THR A 362 -27.71 -10.98 -10.35
CA THR A 362 -27.54 -10.40 -9.01
C THR A 362 -26.66 -11.33 -8.18
N ALA A 363 -25.62 -10.77 -7.56
CA ALA A 363 -24.78 -11.51 -6.62
C ALA A 363 -24.55 -10.67 -5.36
N VAL A 364 -24.54 -11.31 -4.20
CA VAL A 364 -24.17 -10.68 -2.93
C VAL A 364 -22.66 -10.88 -2.73
N ARG A 365 -21.96 -9.80 -2.43
CA ARG A 365 -20.50 -9.77 -2.33
C ARG A 365 -20.08 -8.89 -1.15
N GLU A 366 -19.08 -9.33 -0.39
CA GLU A 366 -18.42 -8.45 0.59
C GLU A 366 -17.85 -7.20 -0.09
N SER A 367 -17.87 -6.08 0.64
CA SER A 367 -17.46 -4.78 0.13
C SER A 367 -16.73 -3.96 1.17
N MET A 368 -16.03 -2.94 0.70
CA MET A 368 -15.37 -1.92 1.51
C MET A 368 -16.05 -0.57 1.32
N SER A 369 -16.10 0.20 2.40
CA SER A 369 -16.37 1.64 2.30
C SER A 369 -15.28 2.31 1.46
N SER A 370 -15.63 3.29 0.65
CA SER A 370 -14.68 4.03 -0.18
C SER A 370 -14.94 5.54 -0.10
N SER A 371 -14.03 6.36 -0.63
CA SER A 371 -14.22 7.82 -0.71
C SER A 371 -14.91 8.27 -2.00
N TRP A 372 -15.50 7.35 -2.76
CA TRP A 372 -16.24 7.64 -3.98
C TRP A 372 -17.66 8.12 -3.68
N ARG A 373 -18.17 9.03 -4.51
CA ARG A 373 -19.56 9.50 -4.45
C ARG A 373 -20.51 8.53 -5.14
N GLY A 374 -21.73 8.44 -4.64
CA GLY A 374 -22.85 7.82 -5.37
C GLY A 374 -23.49 8.79 -6.37
N SER A 375 -24.53 8.34 -7.06
CA SER A 375 -25.39 9.18 -7.90
C SER A 375 -26.12 10.27 -7.09
N ASP A 376 -26.26 10.07 -5.79
CA ASP A 376 -26.75 11.03 -4.80
C ASP A 376 -25.77 12.20 -4.51
N GLY A 377 -24.53 12.12 -5.01
CA GLY A 377 -23.48 13.11 -4.77
C GLY A 377 -22.79 12.98 -3.40
N VAL A 378 -23.13 11.99 -2.58
CA VAL A 378 -22.62 11.81 -1.22
C VAL A 378 -21.39 10.92 -1.22
N ILE A 379 -20.28 11.39 -0.61
CA ILE A 379 -19.05 10.62 -0.43
C ILE A 379 -19.35 9.40 0.45
N GLY A 380 -18.93 8.21 0.00
CA GLY A 380 -19.15 6.95 0.70
C GLY A 380 -20.36 6.15 0.20
N SER A 381 -21.21 6.76 -0.64
CA SER A 381 -22.35 6.05 -1.25
C SER A 381 -21.91 5.04 -2.32
N THR A 382 -20.70 5.16 -2.87
CA THR A 382 -20.09 4.14 -3.73
C THR A 382 -19.12 3.28 -2.93
N ARG A 383 -19.30 1.97 -3.00
CA ARG A 383 -18.51 0.96 -2.27
C ARG A 383 -17.63 0.17 -3.22
N ALA A 384 -16.52 -0.35 -2.71
CA ALA A 384 -15.52 -1.08 -3.49
C ALA A 384 -15.57 -2.58 -3.18
N ILE A 385 -15.56 -3.42 -4.21
CA ILE A 385 -15.45 -4.88 -4.09
C ILE A 385 -14.06 -5.27 -4.59
N ALA A 386 -13.28 -5.96 -3.78
CA ALA A 386 -11.98 -6.45 -4.17
C ALA A 386 -12.12 -7.63 -5.16
N GLU A 387 -11.61 -7.46 -6.38
CA GLU A 387 -11.65 -8.50 -7.42
C GLU A 387 -10.34 -9.28 -7.46
N ILE A 388 -9.22 -8.55 -7.49
CA ILE A 388 -7.88 -9.13 -7.58
C ILE A 388 -6.87 -8.30 -6.78
N VAL A 389 -5.84 -8.97 -6.29
CA VAL A 389 -4.64 -8.35 -5.73
C VAL A 389 -3.45 -8.85 -6.54
N LEU A 390 -2.58 -7.94 -6.98
CA LEU A 390 -1.35 -8.27 -7.69
C LEU A 390 -0.15 -7.81 -6.89
N VAL A 391 0.73 -8.76 -6.56
CA VAL A 391 1.92 -8.52 -5.73
C VAL A 391 3.18 -8.56 -6.62
N PRO A 392 3.95 -7.47 -6.70
CA PRO A 392 5.19 -7.39 -7.47
C PRO A 392 6.37 -7.94 -6.66
N LEU A 393 6.63 -9.24 -6.76
CA LEU A 393 7.64 -9.91 -5.96
C LEU A 393 9.02 -9.85 -6.61
N TYR A 394 10.06 -9.79 -5.79
CA TYR A 394 11.41 -10.10 -6.26
C TYR A 394 11.47 -11.57 -6.71
N HIS A 395 12.09 -11.87 -7.85
CA HIS A 395 12.07 -13.20 -8.48
C HIS A 395 12.60 -14.37 -7.63
N LYS A 396 13.26 -14.08 -6.50
CA LYS A 396 13.66 -15.11 -5.52
C LYS A 396 12.62 -15.36 -4.44
N ILE A 397 11.59 -14.55 -4.29
CA ILE A 397 10.46 -14.84 -3.40
C ILE A 397 9.50 -15.72 -4.19
N ARG A 398 9.49 -17.02 -3.88
CA ARG A 398 8.82 -18.05 -4.69
C ARG A 398 7.72 -18.77 -3.93
N ILE A 399 7.82 -18.83 -2.61
CA ILE A 399 6.82 -19.50 -1.79
C ILE A 399 5.67 -18.53 -1.53
N PRO A 400 4.44 -18.84 -1.96
CA PRO A 400 3.28 -17.98 -1.77
C PRO A 400 2.83 -17.97 -0.31
N PHE A 401 2.23 -16.86 0.10
CA PHE A 401 1.65 -16.70 1.43
C PHE A 401 0.65 -17.83 1.77
N GLU A 402 -0.19 -18.22 0.81
CA GLU A 402 -1.20 -19.26 0.99
C GLU A 402 -0.59 -20.60 1.42
N ALA A 403 0.54 -21.02 0.84
CA ALA A 403 1.20 -22.27 1.21
C ALA A 403 1.68 -22.26 2.67
N ILE A 404 2.19 -21.11 3.14
CA ILE A 404 2.59 -20.93 4.53
C ILE A 404 1.38 -20.90 5.44
N LEU A 405 0.34 -20.16 5.08
CA LEU A 405 -0.91 -20.10 5.83
C LEU A 405 -1.53 -21.49 6.03
N THR A 406 -1.62 -22.29 4.97
CA THR A 406 -2.12 -23.68 5.06
C THR A 406 -1.27 -24.53 5.99
N THR A 407 0.06 -24.41 5.90
CA THR A 407 1.00 -25.17 6.75
C THR A 407 0.82 -24.80 8.22
N VAL A 408 0.76 -23.50 8.53
CA VAL A 408 0.56 -23.00 9.90
C VAL A 408 -0.83 -23.37 10.42
N TYR A 409 -1.88 -23.24 9.62
CA TYR A 409 -3.25 -23.63 10.01
C TYR A 409 -3.35 -25.11 10.40
N ARG A 410 -2.69 -26.01 9.65
CA ARG A 410 -2.68 -27.43 9.96
C ARG A 410 -1.87 -27.73 11.22
N PHE A 411 -0.70 -27.10 11.37
CA PHE A 411 0.11 -27.24 12.57
C PHE A 411 -0.60 -26.69 13.83
N ASP A 412 -1.31 -25.56 13.70
CA ASP A 412 -2.15 -25.03 14.77
C ASP A 412 -3.28 -26.00 15.15
N GLY A 413 -3.88 -26.71 14.19
CA GLY A 413 -4.85 -27.77 14.47
C GLY A 413 -4.27 -28.92 15.33
N PHE A 414 -2.99 -29.25 15.13
CA PHE A 414 -2.28 -30.19 16.00
C PHE A 414 -2.11 -29.64 17.42
N ILE A 415 -1.64 -28.40 17.57
CA ILE A 415 -1.50 -27.75 18.90
C ILE A 415 -2.86 -27.65 19.60
N GLU A 416 -3.90 -27.29 18.86
CA GLU A 416 -5.26 -27.16 19.37
C GLU A 416 -5.81 -28.51 19.89
N THR A 417 -5.45 -29.60 19.23
CA THR A 417 -5.75 -30.96 19.72
C THR A 417 -5.04 -31.24 21.06
N LEU A 418 -3.78 -30.82 21.22
CA LEU A 418 -3.06 -30.96 22.48
C LEU A 418 -3.68 -30.08 23.58
N ARG A 419 -4.08 -28.86 23.24
CA ARG A 419 -4.70 -27.91 24.18
C ARG A 419 -6.04 -28.42 24.70
N THR A 420 -6.92 -28.86 23.82
CA THR A 420 -8.25 -29.39 24.17
C THR A 420 -8.16 -30.66 25.03
N ASN A 421 -7.14 -31.48 24.80
CA ASN A 421 -6.82 -32.65 25.63
C ASN A 421 -5.99 -32.31 26.89
N LYS A 422 -5.73 -31.02 27.17
CA LYS A 422 -4.98 -30.53 28.34
C LYS A 422 -3.54 -31.05 28.44
N VAL A 423 -2.92 -31.35 27.30
CA VAL A 423 -1.52 -31.80 27.20
C VAL A 423 -0.56 -30.61 27.24
N VAL A 424 -0.96 -29.47 26.69
CA VAL A 424 -0.21 -28.19 26.75
C VAL A 424 -0.95 -27.18 27.63
N PRO A 425 -0.24 -26.35 28.42
CA PRO A 425 -0.85 -25.40 29.35
C PRO A 425 -1.26 -24.08 28.67
N LEU A 426 -1.91 -24.15 27.50
CA LEU A 426 -2.40 -22.96 26.79
C LEU A 426 -3.79 -22.57 27.29
N THR A 427 -3.95 -21.31 27.69
CA THR A 427 -5.21 -20.76 28.23
C THR A 427 -6.28 -20.54 27.16
N SER A 428 -5.84 -20.25 25.93
CA SER A 428 -6.68 -19.84 24.82
C SER A 428 -6.14 -20.42 23.51
N GLN A 429 -6.95 -20.35 22.45
CA GLN A 429 -6.47 -20.66 21.11
C GLN A 429 -5.36 -19.66 20.71
N LEU A 430 -4.37 -20.13 19.96
CA LEU A 430 -3.24 -19.30 19.56
C LEU A 430 -3.66 -18.29 18.48
N GLU A 431 -3.21 -17.05 18.65
CA GLU A 431 -3.23 -16.03 17.60
C GLU A 431 -1.95 -16.13 16.77
N TRP A 432 -2.07 -16.17 15.44
CA TRP A 432 -0.95 -16.27 14.53
C TRP A 432 -0.69 -14.96 13.78
N ASP A 433 0.54 -14.48 13.88
CA ASP A 433 1.08 -13.36 13.14
C ASP A 433 1.98 -13.87 12.00
N ILE A 434 1.50 -13.80 10.76
CA ILE A 434 2.16 -14.40 9.59
C ILE A 434 2.49 -13.32 8.56
N TYR A 435 3.77 -13.15 8.24
CA TYR A 435 4.21 -12.15 7.28
C TYR A 435 5.56 -12.47 6.64
N LEU A 436 5.83 -11.82 5.51
CA LEU A 436 7.12 -11.86 4.84
C LEU A 436 8.07 -10.87 5.52
N THR A 437 9.32 -11.26 5.70
CA THR A 437 10.38 -10.41 6.25
C THR A 437 11.74 -10.75 5.64
N THR A 438 12.78 -10.05 6.07
CA THR A 438 14.16 -10.36 5.71
C THR A 438 14.90 -10.96 6.91
N VAL A 439 15.98 -11.70 6.64
CA VAL A 439 16.86 -12.20 7.72
C VAL A 439 17.41 -11.08 8.60
N ASN A 440 17.64 -9.89 8.05
CA ASN A 440 18.15 -8.75 8.81
C ASN A 440 17.10 -8.24 9.81
N GLU A 441 15.88 -7.99 9.34
CA GLU A 441 14.78 -7.55 10.21
C GLU A 441 14.44 -8.63 11.26
N LEU A 442 14.43 -9.91 10.88
CA LEU A 442 14.26 -11.01 11.84
C LEU A 442 15.35 -10.99 12.93
N LYS A 443 16.61 -10.84 12.55
CA LYS A 443 17.72 -10.86 13.52
C LYS A 443 17.75 -9.61 14.39
N GLU A 444 17.36 -8.46 13.87
CA GLU A 444 17.18 -7.22 14.65
C GLU A 444 16.07 -7.39 15.70
N ASP A 445 14.91 -7.94 15.30
CA ASP A 445 13.82 -8.26 16.21
C ASP A 445 14.25 -9.26 17.30
N VAL A 446 14.98 -10.32 16.93
CA VAL A 446 15.46 -11.33 17.89
C VAL A 446 16.51 -10.75 18.84
N PHE A 447 17.39 -9.87 18.35
CA PHE A 447 18.42 -9.24 19.16
C PHE A 447 17.82 -8.29 20.20
N THR A 448 16.76 -7.57 19.84
CA THR A 448 16.09 -6.59 20.71
C THR A 448 14.96 -7.19 21.55
N SER A 449 14.56 -8.44 21.30
CA SER A 449 13.46 -9.11 22.02
C SER A 449 13.77 -9.28 23.52
N SER A 450 12.82 -8.86 24.36
CA SER A 450 12.81 -9.17 25.80
C SER A 450 12.27 -10.56 26.13
N HIS A 451 11.69 -11.27 25.14
CA HIS A 451 11.05 -12.58 25.32
C HIS A 451 11.98 -13.75 25.02
N LEU A 452 13.20 -13.47 24.53
CA LEU A 452 14.22 -14.46 24.26
C LEU A 452 15.49 -14.08 25.01
N SER A 453 16.16 -15.07 25.61
CA SER A 453 17.47 -14.87 26.20
C SER A 453 18.30 -16.16 26.15
N GLY A 454 19.62 -16.03 26.30
CA GLY A 454 20.53 -17.16 26.42
C GLY A 454 20.75 -17.92 25.10
N THR A 455 20.77 -19.24 25.18
CA THR A 455 21.24 -20.13 24.10
C THR A 455 20.38 -20.02 22.84
N CYS A 456 19.04 -20.06 22.96
CA CYS A 456 18.14 -20.00 21.81
C CYS A 456 18.35 -18.71 21.01
N GLN A 457 18.41 -17.55 21.68
CA GLN A 457 18.66 -16.26 21.03
C GLN A 457 20.00 -16.26 20.28
N ARG A 458 21.06 -16.75 20.93
CA ARG A 458 22.39 -16.85 20.31
C ARG A 458 22.38 -17.76 19.08
N GLU A 459 21.70 -18.89 19.12
CA GLU A 459 21.59 -19.82 17.99
C GLU A 459 20.91 -19.16 16.80
N VAL A 460 19.75 -18.52 17.00
CA VAL A 460 19.03 -17.82 15.91
C VAL A 460 19.90 -16.74 15.26
N LEU A 461 20.62 -15.96 16.06
CA LEU A 461 21.46 -14.87 15.57
C LEU A 461 22.67 -15.36 14.77
N LEU A 462 23.24 -16.51 15.15
CA LEU A 462 24.41 -17.10 14.47
C LEU A 462 24.04 -17.98 13.28
N GLU A 463 22.80 -18.45 13.20
CA GLU A 463 22.35 -19.33 12.12
C GLU A 463 22.35 -18.59 10.76
N SER A 464 22.82 -19.30 9.74
CA SER A 464 22.77 -18.83 8.36
C SER A 464 21.37 -19.08 7.79
N MET A 465 20.68 -18.03 7.37
CA MET A 465 19.32 -18.09 6.85
C MET A 465 19.21 -17.36 5.50
N PRO A 466 18.27 -17.76 4.63
CA PRO A 466 18.04 -17.10 3.35
C PRO A 466 17.56 -15.66 3.53
N LYS A 467 17.80 -14.82 2.51
CA LYS A 467 17.52 -13.38 2.59
C LYS A 467 16.05 -13.08 2.91
N TYR A 468 15.12 -13.79 2.30
CA TYR A 468 13.68 -13.61 2.47
C TYR A 468 13.08 -14.78 3.22
N LEU A 469 12.27 -14.49 4.23
CA LEU A 469 11.73 -15.46 5.15
C LEU A 469 10.25 -15.19 5.36
N TRP A 470 9.46 -16.24 5.43
CA TRP A 470 8.15 -16.18 6.06
C TRP A 470 8.30 -16.42 7.55
N ARG A 471 7.74 -15.54 8.36
CA ARG A 471 7.70 -15.66 9.82
C ARG A 471 6.25 -15.84 10.24
N ALA A 472 5.98 -16.90 11.00
CA ALA A 472 4.71 -17.12 11.67
C ALA A 472 4.94 -17.17 13.18
N THR A 473 4.46 -16.18 13.92
CA THR A 473 4.60 -16.12 15.39
C THR A 473 3.25 -16.39 16.04
N ALA A 474 3.19 -17.41 16.90
CA ALA A 474 2.03 -17.73 17.71
C ALA A 474 2.09 -16.99 19.05
N TYR A 475 0.94 -16.44 19.44
CA TYR A 475 0.73 -15.74 20.70
C TYR A 475 -0.35 -16.44 21.53
N ASN A 476 -0.11 -16.58 22.83
CA ASN A 476 -1.11 -16.94 23.83
C ASN A 476 -1.29 -15.72 24.74
N ASP A 477 -2.49 -15.12 24.73
CA ASP A 477 -2.81 -13.90 25.49
C ASP A 477 -1.78 -12.76 25.31
N GLU A 478 -1.47 -12.42 24.05
CA GLU A 478 -0.47 -11.40 23.61
C GLU A 478 0.99 -11.70 23.97
N GLN A 479 1.30 -12.85 24.59
CA GLN A 479 2.67 -13.30 24.80
C GLN A 479 3.12 -14.22 23.66
N PRO A 480 4.26 -13.95 23.00
CA PRO A 480 4.78 -14.86 21.99
C PRO A 480 5.19 -16.17 22.68
N VAL A 481 4.71 -17.30 22.15
CA VAL A 481 5.02 -18.64 22.69
C VAL A 481 5.85 -19.47 21.72
N LEU A 482 5.67 -19.26 20.41
CA LEU A 482 6.36 -20.02 19.37
C LEU A 482 6.50 -19.19 18.09
N GLY A 483 7.68 -19.22 17.47
CA GLY A 483 7.91 -18.70 16.13
C GLY A 483 8.25 -19.83 15.17
N LEU A 484 7.77 -19.76 13.94
CA LEU A 484 8.08 -20.68 12.85
C LEU A 484 8.67 -19.88 11.70
N ILE A 485 9.86 -20.27 11.25
CA ILE A 485 10.59 -19.60 10.18
C ILE A 485 10.63 -20.50 8.96
N PHE A 486 10.23 -19.95 7.81
CA PHE A 486 10.25 -20.65 6.54
C PHE A 486 11.06 -19.86 5.49
N ASP A 487 11.82 -20.56 4.66
CA ASP A 487 12.50 -20.03 3.49
C ASP A 487 11.45 -19.59 2.46
N ALA A 488 11.46 -18.30 2.11
CA ALA A 488 10.58 -17.78 1.06
C ALA A 488 11.16 -18.00 -0.36
N THR A 489 12.38 -18.53 -0.46
CA THR A 489 13.18 -18.59 -1.69
C THR A 489 13.41 -19.98 -2.27
N ASP A 490 13.09 -21.03 -1.53
CA ASP A 490 13.14 -22.41 -2.00
C ASP A 490 12.03 -22.69 -3.04
N ILE A 491 11.90 -23.95 -3.47
CA ILE A 491 10.75 -24.47 -4.20
C ILE A 491 9.69 -24.99 -3.20
N GLU A 492 8.41 -24.95 -3.56
CA GLU A 492 7.32 -25.37 -2.65
C GLU A 492 7.45 -26.83 -2.19
N GLN A 493 7.98 -27.71 -3.03
CA GLN A 493 8.24 -29.11 -2.69
C GLN A 493 9.51 -29.30 -1.83
N GLY A 494 10.35 -28.26 -1.77
CA GLY A 494 11.64 -28.20 -1.10
C GLY A 494 11.52 -28.05 0.41
N GLN A 495 12.64 -27.93 1.13
CA GLN A 495 12.62 -27.78 2.58
C GLN A 495 12.36 -26.33 2.97
N THR A 496 11.08 -25.94 2.88
CA THR A 496 10.66 -24.58 3.21
C THR A 496 10.76 -24.28 4.70
N PHE A 497 10.53 -25.23 5.61
CA PHE A 497 10.68 -24.97 7.05
C PHE A 497 12.15 -24.95 7.46
N VAL A 498 12.58 -23.86 8.10
CA VAL A 498 13.98 -23.64 8.52
C VAL A 498 14.16 -24.02 9.99
N ARG A 499 13.40 -23.39 10.88
CA ARG A 499 13.52 -23.58 12.33
C ARG A 499 12.32 -23.06 13.10
N ALA A 500 12.19 -23.49 14.36
CA ALA A 500 11.35 -22.83 15.33
C ALA A 500 12.13 -21.86 16.24
N ILE A 501 11.48 -20.80 16.68
CA ILE A 501 11.94 -19.89 17.75
C ILE A 501 11.09 -20.18 18.97
N GLU A 502 11.72 -20.68 20.03
CA GLU A 502 11.02 -21.19 21.22
C GLU A 502 10.99 -20.11 22.30
N TYR A 503 9.87 -19.39 22.40
CA TYR A 503 9.68 -18.37 23.42
C TYR A 503 9.18 -18.98 24.74
N ASP A 504 8.30 -19.98 24.65
CA ASP A 504 7.81 -20.75 25.80
C ASP A 504 8.48 -22.14 25.85
N GLY A 505 9.31 -22.36 26.88
CA GLY A 505 10.04 -23.62 27.05
C GLY A 505 9.15 -24.81 27.42
N VAL A 506 7.99 -24.58 28.06
CA VAL A 506 7.06 -25.65 28.46
C VAL A 506 6.32 -26.18 27.24
N LEU A 507 5.74 -25.30 26.43
CA LEU A 507 5.11 -25.66 25.16
C LEU A 507 6.10 -26.43 24.29
N SER A 508 7.32 -25.90 24.17
CA SER A 508 8.30 -26.48 23.26
C SER A 508 8.78 -27.87 23.74
N SER A 509 9.00 -28.07 25.05
CA SER A 509 9.33 -29.39 25.61
C SER A 509 8.22 -30.42 25.38
N VAL A 510 6.95 -30.02 25.51
CA VAL A 510 5.81 -30.90 25.19
C VAL A 510 5.77 -31.25 23.70
N LEU A 511 6.00 -30.26 22.81
CA LEU A 511 6.05 -30.52 21.37
C LEU A 511 7.16 -31.51 21.00
N ARG A 512 8.37 -31.37 21.56
CA ARG A 512 9.48 -32.33 21.39
C ARG A 512 9.10 -33.72 21.89
N SER A 513 8.49 -33.81 23.07
CA SER A 513 8.09 -35.08 23.68
C SER A 513 7.03 -35.82 22.85
N VAL A 514 5.99 -35.11 22.39
CA VAL A 514 4.89 -35.71 21.61
C VAL A 514 5.36 -36.09 20.20
N THR A 515 6.20 -35.27 19.57
CA THR A 515 6.71 -35.54 18.22
C THR A 515 7.69 -36.71 18.18
N LYS A 516 8.41 -37.02 19.27
CA LYS A 516 9.27 -38.21 19.36
C LYS A 516 8.50 -39.54 19.40
N VAL A 517 7.19 -39.53 19.62
CA VAL A 517 6.36 -40.75 19.60
C VAL A 517 6.13 -41.18 18.13
N THR A 518 6.62 -42.37 17.77
CA THR A 518 6.69 -42.87 16.37
C THR A 518 5.34 -42.86 15.63
N ASP A 519 4.24 -43.11 16.34
CA ASP A 519 2.89 -43.09 15.77
C ASP A 519 2.43 -41.69 15.37
N ALA A 520 2.84 -40.68 16.15
CA ALA A 520 2.53 -39.28 15.87
C ALA A 520 3.25 -38.81 14.61
N LEU A 521 4.51 -39.20 14.40
CA LEU A 521 5.21 -38.85 13.17
C LEU A 521 4.59 -39.55 11.95
N THR A 522 4.34 -40.85 12.04
CA THR A 522 3.81 -41.62 10.89
C THR A 522 2.47 -41.07 10.37
N ALA A 523 1.62 -40.53 11.24
CA ALA A 523 0.32 -39.94 10.89
C ALA A 523 0.42 -38.62 10.06
N TYR A 524 1.60 -38.00 10.00
CA TYR A 524 1.81 -36.72 9.33
C TYR A 524 2.77 -36.80 8.14
N HIS A 525 3.32 -37.99 7.82
CA HIS A 525 4.41 -38.21 6.84
C HIS A 525 4.19 -37.67 5.41
N ASN A 526 3.01 -37.16 5.03
CA ASN A 526 2.77 -36.51 3.74
C ASN A 526 2.02 -35.16 3.86
N LYS A 527 1.96 -34.60 5.06
CA LYS A 527 1.25 -33.34 5.33
C LYS A 527 2.22 -32.15 5.34
N PRO A 528 1.79 -30.92 4.99
CA PRO A 528 2.67 -29.75 4.95
C PRO A 528 3.41 -29.48 6.27
N GLU A 529 2.74 -29.69 7.40
CA GLU A 529 3.27 -29.48 8.75
C GLU A 529 4.27 -30.55 9.21
N TRP A 530 4.46 -31.63 8.43
CA TRP A 530 5.39 -32.72 8.73
C TRP A 530 6.78 -32.23 9.11
N LYS A 531 7.32 -31.26 8.35
CA LYS A 531 8.69 -30.77 8.55
C LYS A 531 8.86 -30.04 9.88
N ILE A 532 7.80 -29.36 10.35
CA ILE A 532 7.79 -28.74 11.68
C ILE A 532 7.86 -29.83 12.75
N MET A 533 7.05 -30.88 12.59
CA MET A 533 7.02 -32.02 13.52
C MET A 533 8.37 -32.75 13.59
N THR A 534 8.99 -33.02 12.43
CA THR A 534 10.31 -33.65 12.35
C THR A 534 11.37 -32.78 13.04
N TRP A 535 11.36 -31.47 12.79
CA TRP A 535 12.32 -30.56 13.43
C TRP A 535 12.25 -30.63 14.96
N PHE A 536 11.05 -30.64 15.55
CA PHE A 536 10.86 -30.79 17.00
C PHE A 536 11.32 -32.16 17.50
N ALA A 537 11.06 -33.23 16.75
CA ALA A 537 11.50 -34.58 17.11
C ALA A 537 13.03 -34.71 17.14
N ASP A 538 13.73 -33.99 16.26
CA ASP A 538 15.19 -34.00 16.14
C ASP A 538 15.89 -33.11 17.20
N GLN A 539 15.15 -32.27 17.92
CA GLN A 539 15.74 -31.43 18.96
C GLN A 539 16.08 -32.23 20.23
N PRO A 540 17.13 -31.85 20.98
CA PRO A 540 17.42 -32.44 22.30
C PRO A 540 16.24 -32.23 23.28
N ASP A 541 16.13 -33.02 24.34
CA ASP A 541 15.07 -32.80 25.34
C ASP A 541 15.26 -31.54 26.18
#